data_AF-A0A0B5QQG7-F1
#
_entry.id   AF-A0A0B5QQG7-F1
#
_cell.length_a   1.000
_cell.length_b   1.000
_cell.length_c   1.000
_cell.angle_alpha   90.00
_cell.angle_beta   90.00
_cell.angle_gamma   90.00
#
_symmetry.space_group_name_H-M   'P 1'
#
loop_
_entity.id
_entity.type
_entity.pdbx_description
1 polymer ?
#
loop_
_entity_poly.entity_id
_entity_poly.type
_entity_poly.pdbx_seq_one_letter_code
_entity_poly.pdbx_strand_id
1 'polypeptide(L)' 'MNLDSPIFKKSIIEVIKARTSMRSYNGVPLDKTIGDSIIDVINQVKAPFGTNIRVKLINSKDSDLKLGTYGVIKGTAL' A
#
# COMPACT_ATOMS: atom_id res chain seq x y z
N MET A 1 -0.37 -12.54 -10.41
CA MET A 1 -1.66 -12.34 -9.69
C MET A 1 -2.56 -13.55 -9.95
N ASN A 2 -3.01 -14.27 -8.91
CA ASN A 2 -3.95 -15.37 -9.09
C ASN A 2 -5.37 -14.78 -9.20
N LEU A 3 -5.85 -14.65 -10.44
CA LEU A 3 -7.17 -14.10 -10.76
C LEU A 3 -8.32 -15.05 -10.38
N ASP A 4 -8.02 -16.30 -10.02
CA ASP A 4 -9.01 -17.29 -9.59
C ASP A 4 -9.42 -17.13 -8.12
N SER A 5 -8.78 -16.21 -7.38
CA SER A 5 -9.14 -15.91 -6.00
C SER A 5 -10.64 -15.56 -5.91
N PRO A 6 -11.40 -16.18 -5.00
CA PRO A 6 -12.84 -15.97 -4.87
C PRO A 6 -13.23 -14.50 -4.66
N ILE A 7 -12.30 -13.68 -4.15
CA ILE A 7 -12.54 -12.26 -3.90
C ILE A 7 -12.66 -11.45 -5.20
N PHE A 8 -11.99 -11.84 -6.28
CA PHE A 8 -12.06 -11.13 -7.57
C PHE A 8 -13.30 -11.49 -8.40
N LYS A 9 -14.05 -12.51 -7.98
CA LYS A 9 -15.35 -12.87 -8.56
C LYS A 9 -16.53 -12.13 -7.91
N LYS A 10 -16.27 -11.39 -6.82
CA LYS A 10 -17.28 -10.61 -6.11
C LYS A 10 -17.45 -9.23 -6.73
N SER A 11 -18.58 -8.60 -6.46
CA SER A 11 -18.80 -7.21 -6.86
C SER A 11 -17.79 -6.28 -6.17
N ILE A 12 -17.48 -5.14 -6.79
CA ILE A 12 -16.56 -4.16 -6.20
C ILE A 12 -17.01 -3.71 -4.79
N ILE A 13 -18.33 -3.61 -4.57
CA ILE A 13 -18.91 -3.24 -3.27
C ILE A 13 -18.56 -4.28 -2.20
N GLU A 14 -18.65 -5.57 -2.52
CA GLU A 14 -18.31 -6.64 -1.59
C GLU A 14 -16.82 -6.69 -1.29
N VAL A 15 -15.97 -6.45 -2.30
CA VAL A 15 -14.51 -6.35 -2.11
C VAL A 15 -14.17 -5.20 -1.16
N ILE A 16 -14.77 -4.03 -1.35
CA ILE A 16 -14.58 -2.87 -0.47
C ILE A 16 -15.02 -3.20 0.97
N LYS A 17 -16.17 -3.85 1.14
CA LYS A 17 -16.67 -4.28 2.47
C LYS A 17 -15.77 -5.32 3.14
N ALA A 18 -15.16 -6.20 2.35
CA ALA A 18 -14.25 -7.23 2.86
C ALA A 18 -12.88 -6.66 3.28
N ARG A 19 -12.49 -5.48 2.78
CA ARG A 19 -11.23 -4.85 3.14
C ARG A 19 -11.23 -4.49 4.63
N THR A 20 -10.30 -5.09 5.36
CA THR A 20 -10.07 -4.82 6.78
C THR A 20 -8.64 -4.34 7.03
N SER A 21 -8.44 -3.56 8.09
CA SER A 21 -7.11 -3.13 8.52
C SER A 21 -6.46 -4.24 9.35
N MET A 22 -5.58 -5.02 8.72
CA MET A 22 -4.84 -6.09 9.39
C MET A 22 -3.68 -5.52 10.21
N ARG A 23 -3.43 -6.07 11.41
CA ARG A 23 -2.31 -5.65 12.28
C ARG A 23 -1.33 -6.79 12.60
N SER A 24 -1.71 -8.02 12.30
CA SER A 24 -0.88 -9.22 12.49
C SER A 24 -0.79 -9.95 11.16
N TYR A 25 0.42 -10.36 10.77
CA TYR A 25 0.70 -10.99 9.48
C TYR A 25 1.39 -12.34 9.71
N ASN A 26 1.24 -13.26 8.77
CA ASN A 26 1.78 -14.62 8.84
C ASN A 26 3.29 -14.71 8.51
N GLY A 27 3.97 -13.59 8.27
CA GLY A 27 5.40 -13.56 7.93
C GLY A 27 5.74 -14.05 6.52
N VAL A 28 4.75 -14.41 5.70
CA VAL A 28 4.99 -14.81 4.30
C VAL A 28 5.42 -13.57 3.51
N PRO A 29 6.56 -13.62 2.78
CA PRO A 29 7.01 -12.50 1.96
C PRO A 29 5.99 -12.11 0.90
N LEU A 30 5.89 -10.81 0.62
CA LEU A 30 5.07 -10.31 -0.48
C LEU A 30 5.74 -10.70 -1.81
N ASP A 31 4.96 -11.29 -2.72
CA ASP A 31 5.43 -11.59 -4.07
C ASP A 31 5.76 -10.30 -4.83
N LYS A 32 6.89 -10.30 -5.55
CA LYS A 32 7.40 -9.12 -6.25
C LYS A 32 6.40 -8.61 -7.28
N THR A 33 5.75 -9.50 -8.05
CA THR A 33 4.80 -9.09 -9.10
C THR A 33 3.58 -8.39 -8.51
N ILE A 34 3.15 -8.82 -7.32
CA ILE A 34 2.06 -8.17 -6.58
C ILE A 34 2.51 -6.80 -6.05
N GLY A 35 3.72 -6.72 -5.49
CA GLY A 35 4.32 -5.47 -5.03
C GLY A 35 4.41 -4.42 -6.14
N ASP A 36 4.91 -4.81 -7.30
CA ASP A 36 5.03 -3.94 -8.48
C ASP A 36 3.65 -3.46 -8.94
N SER A 37 2.66 -4.36 -9.02
CA SER A 37 1.28 -3.99 -9.39
C SER A 37 0.64 -2.97 -8.43
N ILE A 38 0.93 -3.06 -7.13
CA ILE A 38 0.44 -2.10 -6.13
C ILE A 38 1.06 -0.72 -6.38
N ILE A 39 2.37 -0.68 -6.66
CA ILE A 39 3.09 0.57 -6.91
C ILE A 39 2.60 1.24 -8.20
N ASP A 40 2.34 0.46 -9.25
CA ASP A 40 1.79 0.96 -10.50
C ASP A 40 0.43 1.64 -10.30
N VAL A 41 -0.46 1.03 -9.52
CA VAL A 41 -1.76 1.64 -9.18
C VAL A 41 -1.58 2.93 -8.39
N ILE A 42 -0.69 2.93 -7.39
CA ILE A 42 -0.42 4.12 -6.57
C ILE A 42 0.13 5.28 -7.41
N ASN A 43 1.03 5.00 -8.35
CA ASN A 43 1.63 6.02 -9.22
C ASN A 43 0.61 6.66 -10.17
N GLN A 44 -0.51 5.99 -10.45
CA GLN A 44 -1.60 6.54 -11.26
C GLN A 44 -2.58 7.41 -10.45
N VAL A 45 -2.52 7.35 -9.11
CA VAL A 45 -3.40 8.14 -8.24
C VAL A 45 -2.96 9.61 -8.28
N LYS A 46 -3.86 10.48 -8.73
CA LYS A 46 -3.68 11.93 -8.67
C LYS A 46 -4.04 12.42 -7.28
N ALA A 47 -3.17 13.25 -6.71
CA ALA A 47 -3.46 13.89 -5.44
C ALA A 47 -4.62 14.89 -5.59
N PRO A 48 -5.47 15.02 -4.56
CA PRO A 48 -6.32 16.20 -4.48
C PRO A 48 -5.43 17.46 -4.41
N PHE A 49 -5.91 18.55 -5.01
CA PHE A 49 -5.27 19.88 -4.97
C PHE A 49 -3.93 20.02 -5.73
N GLY A 50 -3.66 19.16 -6.72
CA GLY A 50 -2.49 19.34 -7.61
C GLY A 50 -1.14 19.17 -6.93
N THR A 51 -1.12 18.52 -5.77
CA THR A 51 0.11 18.22 -5.02
C THR A 51 0.74 16.91 -5.49
N ASN A 52 2.02 16.72 -5.20
CA ASN A 52 2.71 15.47 -5.50
C ASN A 52 2.67 14.54 -4.28
N ILE A 53 2.00 13.39 -4.39
CA ILE A 53 2.05 12.33 -3.38
C ILE A 53 3.28 11.47 -3.68
N ARG A 54 4.10 11.20 -2.66
CA ARG A 54 5.16 10.19 -2.72
C ARG A 54 4.79 9.03 -1.83
N VAL A 55 4.70 7.85 -2.43
CA VAL A 55 4.53 6.58 -1.71
C VAL A 55 5.72 5.69 -2.03
N LYS A 56 6.25 5.01 -1.01
CA LYS A 56 7.35 4.07 -1.16
C LYS A 56 6.99 2.79 -0.41
N LEU A 57 7.13 1.65 -1.08
CA LEU A 57 7.14 0.36 -0.42
C LEU A 57 8.51 0.12 0.20
N ILE A 58 8.54 -0.22 1.48
CA ILE A 58 9.78 -0.45 2.23
C ILE A 58 9.77 -1.88 2.73
N ASN A 59 10.85 -2.62 2.46
CA ASN A 59 11.09 -3.91 3.09
C ASN A 59 11.80 -3.67 4.43
N SER A 60 11.21 -4.13 5.52
CA SER A 60 11.75 -3.94 6.87
C SER A 60 13.11 -4.59 7.08
N LYS A 61 13.49 -5.56 6.23
CA LYS A 61 14.79 -6.23 6.29
C LYS A 61 15.92 -5.43 5.64
N ASP A 62 15.60 -4.53 4.72
CA ASP A 62 16.58 -3.86 3.86
C ASP A 62 16.84 -2.39 4.27
N SER A 63 16.23 -1.94 5.37
CA SER A 63 16.33 -0.54 5.79
C SER A 63 16.50 -0.37 7.29
N ASP A 64 17.50 0.40 7.70
CA ASP A 64 17.67 0.91 9.07
C ASP A 64 16.63 2.01 9.44
N LEU A 65 15.57 2.16 8.64
CA LEU A 65 14.52 3.15 8.81
C LEU A 65 13.63 2.79 10.00
N LYS A 66 13.63 3.63 11.03
CA LYS A 66 12.66 3.55 12.14
C LYS A 66 11.27 3.91 11.61
N LEU A 67 10.43 2.91 11.38
CA LEU A 67 9.03 3.09 11.02
C LEU A 67 8.25 3.56 12.27
N GLY A 68 7.86 4.83 12.30
CA GLY A 68 7.01 5.39 13.35
C GLY A 68 5.52 5.15 13.09
N THR A 69 4.71 5.13 14.15
CA THR A 69 3.25 4.92 14.06
C THR A 69 2.50 6.16 13.55
N TYR A 70 3.02 7.36 13.83
CA TYR A 70 2.50 8.64 13.36
C TYR A 70 3.66 9.63 13.27
N GLY A 71 4.03 10.03 12.06
CA GLY A 71 4.99 11.12 11.83
C GLY A 71 4.24 12.35 11.32
N VAL A 72 4.12 13.40 12.13
CA VAL A 72 3.85 14.74 11.60
C VAL A 72 5.19 15.34 11.24
N ILE A 73 5.49 15.48 9.95
CA ILE A 73 6.63 16.29 9.52
C ILE A 73 6.21 17.76 9.68
N LYS A 74 6.51 18.35 10.84
CA LYS A 74 6.53 19.81 11.00
C LYS A 74 7.92 20.28 10.59
N GLY A 75 8.00 21.16 9.58
CA GLY A 75 9.26 21.82 9.22
C GLY A 75 9.81 21.55 7.81
N THR A 76 8.98 21.21 6.82
CA THR A 76 9.40 21.48 5.43
C THR A 76 9.22 22.97 5.17
N ALA A 77 10.32 23.72 5.30
CA ALA A 77 10.38 25.08 4.78
C ALA A 77 10.18 25.02 3.26
N LEU A 78 9.27 25.87 2.77
CA LEU A 78 9.23 26.31 1.38
C LEU A 78 10.49 27.13 1.06
#